data_AF-M7TC52-F1
#
_entry.id   AF-M7TC52-F1
#
_cell.length_a   1.000
_cell.length_b   1.000
_cell.length_c   1.000
_cell.angle_alpha   90.00
_cell.angle_beta   90.00
_cell.angle_gamma   90.00
#
_symmetry.space_group_name_H-M   'P 1'
#
loop_
_entity.id
_entity.type
_entity.pdbx_description
1 polymer ?
#
loop_
_entity_poly.entity_id
_entity_poly.type
_entity_poly.pdbx_seq_one_letter_code
_entity_poly.pdbx_strand_id
1 'polypeptide(L)'
;MVASLDSSRPIMAPSVSSKGNRFSTYSQAISVETTDSAQEEITAIEEGFDKLHNKKLESQRCDLTTEKRDNMGKLALGAKLERALGRRMGSQDAIMRKKSPSQSSAESPTISMNEKTALSESEKENAA
;
A
#
# COMPACT_ATOMS: atom_id res chain seq x y z
N MET A 1 -40.03 3.17 4.57
CA MET A 1 -39.20 2.58 5.64
C MET A 1 -38.71 3.72 6.52
N VAL A 2 -39.09 3.75 7.79
CA VAL A 2 -38.74 4.84 8.73
C VAL A 2 -37.45 4.43 9.44
N ALA A 3 -36.37 5.18 9.24
CA ALA A 3 -35.11 4.95 9.96
C ALA A 3 -35.22 5.57 11.36
N SER A 4 -35.04 4.75 12.40
CA SER A 4 -35.16 5.16 13.80
C SER A 4 -34.13 6.23 14.19
N LEU A 5 -34.58 7.34 14.76
CA LEU A 5 -33.78 8.48 15.25
C LEU A 5 -32.79 8.14 16.38
N ASP A 6 -32.91 6.95 16.97
CA ASP A 6 -32.08 6.53 18.09
C ASP A 6 -30.67 6.07 17.66
N SER A 7 -30.48 5.68 16.39
CA SER A 7 -29.17 5.26 15.86
C SER A 7 -28.24 6.41 15.47
N SER A 8 -28.71 7.66 15.50
CA SER A 8 -27.92 8.85 15.11
C SER A 8 -27.20 9.52 16.30
N ARG A 9 -27.25 8.94 17.50
CA ARG A 9 -26.55 9.50 18.65
C ARG A 9 -25.17 8.83 18.79
N PRO A 10 -24.07 9.59 18.80
CA PRO A 10 -22.76 9.03 19.12
C PRO A 10 -22.80 8.46 20.54
N ILE A 11 -22.25 7.26 20.73
CA ILE A 11 -22.15 6.59 22.03
C ILE A 11 -21.12 7.35 22.88
N MET A 12 -21.56 8.42 23.55
CA MET A 12 -20.78 9.11 24.57
C MET A 12 -21.53 9.04 25.90
N ALA A 13 -20.80 8.69 26.96
CA ALA A 13 -21.32 8.55 28.32
C ALA A 13 -22.06 9.83 28.76
N PRO A 14 -23.16 9.72 29.53
CA PRO A 14 -23.95 10.87 29.94
C PRO A 14 -23.17 11.64 31.01
N SER A 15 -22.42 12.67 30.61
CA SER A 15 -21.92 13.66 31.55
C SER A 15 -23.10 14.53 32.01
N VAL A 16 -23.46 14.33 33.27
CA VAL A 16 -24.35 15.20 34.02
C VAL A 16 -23.85 16.65 33.91
N SER A 17 -24.75 17.55 33.53
CA SER A 17 -24.52 19.01 33.40
C SER A 17 -23.78 19.50 32.15
N SER A 18 -24.52 19.63 31.05
CA SER A 18 -24.31 20.74 30.12
C SER A 18 -25.63 21.13 29.48
N LYS A 19 -26.16 22.28 29.88
CA LYS A 19 -27.22 23.01 29.18
C LYS A 19 -26.64 23.53 27.86
N GLY A 20 -26.36 22.64 26.92
CA GLY A 20 -25.91 22.98 25.58
C GLY A 20 -27.11 23.03 24.64
N ASN A 21 -27.47 24.22 24.19
CA ASN A 21 -28.44 24.42 23.12
C ASN A 21 -27.92 23.70 21.86
N ARG A 22 -28.48 22.52 21.58
CA ARG A 22 -28.19 21.77 20.35
C ARG A 22 -28.94 22.48 19.23
N PHE A 23 -28.26 23.39 18.54
CA PHE A 23 -28.77 23.96 17.30
C PHE A 23 -28.70 22.88 16.21
N SER A 24 -29.81 22.14 16.06
CA SER A 24 -30.09 21.37 14.86
C SER A 24 -30.86 22.28 13.91
N THR A 25 -30.17 22.96 13.01
CA THR A 25 -30.82 23.86 12.05
C THR A 25 -30.42 23.49 10.64
N TYR A 26 -31.43 23.07 9.87
CA TYR A 26 -31.48 23.08 8.42
C TYR A 26 -30.79 24.32 7.85
N SER A 27 -30.04 24.16 6.76
CA SER A 27 -29.33 25.22 6.03
C SER A 27 -30.27 26.34 5.57
N GLN A 28 -30.53 27.29 6.46
CA GLN A 28 -30.94 28.65 6.10
C GLN A 28 -29.66 29.47 6.00
N ALA A 29 -29.47 30.18 4.90
CA ALA A 29 -28.37 31.12 4.76
C ALA A 29 -28.42 32.10 5.94
N ILE A 30 -27.43 32.01 6.83
CA ILE A 30 -27.31 32.89 7.98
C ILE A 30 -26.90 34.26 7.43
N SER A 31 -27.86 35.17 7.28
CA SER A 31 -27.55 36.59 7.10
C SER A 31 -27.08 37.12 8.45
N VAL A 32 -25.76 37.14 8.66
CA VAL A 32 -25.16 37.68 9.88
C VAL A 32 -25.15 39.20 9.77
N GLU A 33 -26.14 39.87 10.35
CA GLU A 33 -25.99 41.29 10.69
C GLU A 33 -24.93 41.39 11.78
N THR A 34 -23.73 41.77 11.38
CA THR A 34 -22.57 41.88 12.26
C THR A 34 -22.49 43.31 12.79
N THR A 35 -22.25 43.46 14.08
CA THR A 35 -21.87 44.75 14.65
C THR A 35 -20.47 45.14 14.18
N ASP A 36 -20.15 46.43 14.09
CA ASP A 36 -18.82 46.92 13.66
C ASP A 36 -17.64 46.23 14.38
N SER A 37 -17.79 45.92 15.68
CA SER A 37 -16.77 45.18 16.45
C SER A 37 -16.55 43.73 15.97
N ALA A 38 -17.59 43.08 15.44
CA ALA A 38 -17.48 41.72 14.92
C ALA A 38 -16.85 41.73 13.52
N GLN A 39 -17.10 42.78 12.73
CA GLN A 39 -16.40 43.01 11.46
C GLN A 39 -14.90 43.22 11.67
N GLU A 40 -14.52 43.99 12.68
CA GLU A 40 -13.11 44.26 13.02
C GLU A 40 -12.36 43.00 13.51
N GLU A 41 -13.04 42.12 14.25
CA GLU A 41 -12.47 40.82 14.64
C GLU A 41 -12.26 39.91 13.41
N ILE A 42 -13.24 39.88 12.50
CA ILE A 42 -13.15 39.07 11.27
C ILE A 42 -11.98 39.55 10.40
N THR A 43 -11.80 40.86 10.21
CA THR A 43 -10.68 41.39 9.42
C THR A 43 -9.33 41.10 10.08
N ALA A 44 -9.24 41.19 11.42
CA ALA A 44 -8.01 40.83 12.14
C ALA A 44 -7.65 39.34 11.98
N ILE A 45 -8.65 38.45 11.95
CA ILE A 45 -8.45 37.01 11.68
C ILE A 45 -7.99 36.79 10.24
N GLU A 46 -8.62 37.45 9.26
CA GLU A 46 -8.23 37.36 7.85
C GLU A 46 -6.78 37.81 7.64
N GLU A 47 -6.38 38.95 8.20
CA GLU A 47 -4.99 39.40 8.17
C GLU A 47 -4.01 38.41 8.84
N GLY A 48 -4.44 37.78 9.94
CA GLY A 48 -3.66 36.75 10.61
C GLY A 48 -3.44 35.53 9.71
N PHE A 49 -4.48 35.12 8.99
CA PHE A 49 -4.42 34.01 8.05
C PHE A 49 -3.48 34.29 6.88
N ASP A 50 -3.53 35.50 6.32
CA ASP A 50 -2.63 35.93 5.24
C ASP A 50 -1.16 35.94 5.67
N LYS A 51 -0.87 36.33 6.92
CA LYS A 51 0.49 36.30 7.49
C LYS A 51 0.97 34.85 7.73
N LEU A 52 0.05 33.95 8.09
CA LEU A 52 0.33 32.52 8.27
C LEU A 52 0.44 31.75 6.94
N HIS A 53 -0.07 32.31 5.83
CA HIS A 53 -0.10 31.65 4.53
C HIS A 53 1.28 31.55 3.88
N ASN A 54 1.88 30.35 3.91
CA ASN A 54 3.20 30.10 3.34
C ASN A 54 3.14 29.70 1.86
N LYS A 55 3.19 30.70 0.98
CA LYS A 55 3.20 30.55 -0.50
C LYS A 55 4.38 29.71 -1.03
N LYS A 56 5.51 29.68 -0.31
CA LYS A 56 6.68 28.86 -0.69
C LYS A 56 6.44 27.37 -0.46
N LEU A 57 5.72 27.03 0.60
CA LEU A 57 5.40 25.64 0.90
C LEU A 57 4.35 25.08 -0.07
N GLU A 58 3.40 25.93 -0.47
CA GLU A 58 2.38 25.59 -1.45
C GLU A 58 2.99 25.27 -2.82
N SER A 59 3.97 26.05 -3.26
CA SER A 59 4.71 25.80 -4.50
C SER A 59 5.66 24.59 -4.44
N GLN A 60 6.08 24.16 -3.24
CA GLN A 60 6.87 22.94 -3.06
C GLN A 60 6.02 21.67 -3.08
N ARG A 61 4.74 21.75 -2.69
CA ARG A 61 3.83 20.61 -2.71
C ARG A 61 3.31 20.42 -4.14
N CYS A 62 3.81 19.38 -4.80
CA CYS A 62 3.29 18.99 -6.10
C CYS A 62 2.11 18.04 -5.92
N ASP A 63 0.89 18.53 -6.14
CA ASP A 63 -0.27 17.68 -6.28
C ASP A 63 -0.25 17.02 -7.66
N LEU A 64 0.22 15.76 -7.69
CA LEU A 64 0.28 14.99 -8.91
C LEU A 64 -1.14 14.70 -9.42
N THR A 65 -1.34 14.95 -10.72
CA THR A 65 -2.51 14.45 -11.45
C THR A 65 -2.60 12.93 -11.32
N THR A 66 -3.82 12.39 -11.42
CA THR A 66 -4.07 10.95 -11.32
C THR A 66 -3.17 10.14 -12.26
N GLU A 67 -3.05 10.58 -13.51
CA GLU A 67 -2.19 9.95 -14.51
C GLU A 67 -0.71 9.93 -14.11
N LYS A 68 -0.19 11.03 -13.55
CA LYS A 68 1.20 11.09 -13.09
C LYS A 68 1.45 10.14 -11.92
N ARG A 69 0.50 10.04 -10.99
CA ARG A 69 0.56 9.10 -9.87
C ARG A 69 0.59 7.66 -10.36
N ASP A 70 -0.25 7.31 -11.33
CA ASP A 70 -0.31 5.95 -11.89
C ASP A 70 0.96 5.59 -12.65
N ASN A 71 1.51 6.54 -13.41
CA ASN A 71 2.78 6.34 -14.12
C ASN A 71 3.96 6.12 -13.15
N MET A 72 4.01 6.88 -12.04
CA MET A 72 4.99 6.65 -10.98
C MET A 72 4.80 5.29 -10.31
N GLY A 73 3.56 4.87 -10.08
CA GLY A 73 3.24 3.53 -9.58
C GLY A 73 3.75 2.42 -10.49
N LYS A 74 3.53 2.53 -11.81
CA LYS A 74 4.04 1.57 -12.81
C LYS A 74 5.56 1.51 -12.83
N LEU A 75 6.24 2.65 -12.81
CA LEU A 75 7.70 2.72 -12.79
C LEU A 75 8.27 2.10 -11.51
N ALA A 76 7.67 2.39 -10.34
CA ALA A 76 8.09 1.81 -9.07
C ALA A 76 7.90 0.27 -9.06
N LEU A 77 6.79 -0.23 -9.60
CA LEU A 77 6.55 -1.67 -9.74
C LEU A 77 7.57 -2.34 -10.67
N GLY A 78 7.85 -1.74 -11.82
CA GLY A 78 8.86 -2.22 -12.77
C GLY A 78 10.25 -2.32 -12.12
N ALA A 79 10.69 -1.26 -11.45
CA ALA A 79 11.98 -1.26 -10.74
C ALA A 79 12.04 -2.30 -9.62
N LYS A 80 10.92 -2.52 -8.90
CA LYS A 80 10.85 -3.57 -7.86
C LYS A 80 10.94 -4.97 -8.47
N LEU A 81 10.29 -5.20 -9.60
CA LEU A 81 10.35 -6.45 -10.35
C LEU A 81 11.78 -6.71 -10.82
N GLU A 82 12.41 -5.74 -11.48
CA GLU A 82 13.78 -5.84 -11.97
C GLU A 82 14.77 -6.15 -10.83
N ARG A 83 14.67 -5.44 -9.70
CA ARG A 83 15.46 -5.73 -8.51
C ARG A 83 15.22 -7.14 -7.96
N ALA A 84 13.97 -7.60 -7.94
CA ALA A 84 13.64 -8.94 -7.46
C ALA A 84 14.19 -10.03 -8.39
N LEU A 85 14.08 -9.83 -9.71
CA LEU A 85 14.67 -10.73 -10.70
C LEU A 85 16.19 -10.73 -10.59
N GLY A 86 16.85 -9.57 -10.51
CA GLY A 86 18.30 -9.49 -10.34
C GLY A 86 18.81 -10.23 -9.09
N ARG A 87 18.05 -10.21 -7.99
CA ARG A 87 18.35 -11.02 -6.80
C ARG A 87 18.15 -12.51 -7.01
N ARG A 88 17.13 -12.91 -7.77
CA ARG A 88 16.86 -14.32 -8.05
C ARG A 88 17.88 -14.84 -9.05
N MET A 89 17.98 -14.23 -10.22
CA MET A 89 18.80 -14.62 -11.37
C MET A 89 20.30 -14.35 -11.15
N GLY A 90 20.65 -13.44 -10.23
CA GLY A 90 22.04 -13.23 -9.84
C GLY A 90 22.64 -14.51 -9.26
N SER A 91 23.72 -14.99 -9.87
CA SER A 91 24.44 -16.21 -9.46
C SER A 91 23.68 -17.53 -9.62
N GLN A 92 22.60 -17.57 -10.43
CA GLN A 92 21.94 -18.84 -10.80
C GLN A 92 22.75 -19.65 -11.80
N ASP A 93 23.48 -18.98 -12.68
CA ASP A 93 24.25 -19.67 -13.71
C ASP A 93 25.39 -20.47 -13.07
N ALA A 94 25.45 -21.75 -13.41
CA ALA A 94 26.49 -22.64 -12.92
C ALA A 94 27.85 -22.21 -13.47
N ILE A 95 28.72 -21.68 -12.60
CA ILE A 95 30.11 -21.39 -12.96
C ILE A 95 30.91 -22.69 -12.85
N MET A 96 31.26 -23.27 -13.99
CA MET A 96 32.15 -24.43 -14.05
C MET A 96 33.53 -24.04 -13.52
N ARG A 97 33.86 -24.47 -12.30
CA ARG A 97 35.19 -24.29 -11.71
C ARG A 97 36.02 -25.55 -11.90
N LYS A 98 37.28 -25.39 -12.35
CA LYS A 98 38.24 -26.49 -12.38
C LYS A 98 38.46 -26.98 -10.95
N LYS A 99 38.28 -28.28 -10.73
CA LYS A 99 38.41 -28.92 -9.42
C LYS A 99 39.89 -28.88 -9.01
N SER A 100 40.20 -28.44 -7.79
CA SER A 100 41.58 -28.49 -7.28
C SER A 100 42.01 -29.95 -7.08
N PRO A 101 43.30 -30.28 -7.29
CA PRO A 101 43.79 -31.66 -7.23
C PRO A 101 43.67 -32.32 -5.83
N SER A 102 43.29 -31.58 -4.79
CA SER A 102 43.08 -32.10 -3.43
C SER A 102 41.63 -32.53 -3.12
N GLN A 103 40.68 -32.36 -4.04
CA GLN A 103 39.26 -32.77 -3.86
C GLN A 103 38.84 -33.94 -4.77
N SER A 104 39.77 -34.68 -5.35
CA SER A 104 39.49 -35.89 -6.14
C SER A 104 39.50 -37.19 -5.33
N SER A 105 39.66 -37.14 -4.01
CA SER A 105 39.65 -38.32 -3.13
C SER A 105 38.74 -38.15 -1.92
N ALA A 106 37.46 -37.84 -2.15
CA ALA A 106 36.38 -38.07 -1.19
C ALA A 106 35.02 -37.99 -1.91
N GLU A 107 34.43 -39.15 -2.13
CA GLU A 107 32.98 -39.44 -2.22
C GLU A 107 32.07 -38.35 -2.84
N SER A 108 31.83 -38.47 -4.14
CA SER A 108 30.57 -38.01 -4.74
C SER A 108 29.43 -38.97 -4.37
N PRO A 109 28.32 -38.54 -3.75
CA PRO A 109 27.16 -39.41 -3.55
C PRO A 109 26.50 -39.63 -4.92
N THR A 110 26.67 -40.83 -5.46
CA THR A 110 25.90 -41.34 -6.59
C THR A 110 24.43 -41.41 -6.19
N ILE A 111 23.64 -40.40 -6.57
CA ILE A 111 22.18 -40.51 -6.59
C ILE A 111 21.85 -41.48 -7.73
N SER A 112 21.69 -42.75 -7.37
CA SER A 112 21.15 -43.79 -8.25
C SER A 112 19.69 -43.47 -8.52
N MET A 113 19.41 -42.93 -9.71
CA MET A 113 18.06 -42.84 -10.25
C MET A 113 17.66 -44.23 -10.74
N ASN A 114 16.96 -44.99 -9.90
CA ASN A 114 16.23 -46.16 -10.37
C ASN A 114 15.00 -45.68 -11.15
N GLU A 115 15.12 -45.57 -12.48
CA GLU A 115 13.96 -45.51 -13.35
C GLU A 115 13.47 -46.92 -13.67
N LYS A 116 12.21 -47.10 -13.30
CA LYS A 116 11.26 -48.15 -13.64
C LYS A 116 11.22 -48.43 -15.15
N THR A 117 11.91 -49.48 -15.60
CA THR A 117 11.61 -50.21 -16.86
C THR A 117 12.16 -51.64 -16.79
N ALA A 118 11.40 -52.53 -16.16
CA ALA A 118 11.60 -53.98 -16.29
C ALA A 118 10.27 -54.71 -16.15
N LEU A 119 9.32 -54.39 -17.04
CA LEU A 119 8.12 -55.19 -17.27
C LEU A 119 7.74 -55.08 -18.75
N SER A 120 8.50 -55.76 -19.62
CA SER A 120 8.02 -56.21 -20.93
C SER A 120 8.98 -57.23 -21.57
N GLU A 121 9.44 -58.23 -20.83
CA GLU A 121 10.09 -59.42 -21.41
C GLU A 121 9.66 -60.67 -20.62
N SER A 122 8.36 -60.95 -20.65
CA SER A 122 7.81 -62.25 -20.25
C SER A 122 6.59 -62.60 -21.12
N GLU A 123 6.72 -62.47 -22.45
CA GLU A 123 5.76 -62.97 -23.44
C GLU A 123 6.43 -63.67 -24.63
N LYS A 124 7.63 -64.25 -24.44
CA LYS A 124 8.25 -65.14 -25.43
C LYS A 124 8.79 -66.42 -24.80
N GLU A 125 7.96 -67.09 -24.01
CA GLU A 125 8.18 -68.49 -23.66
C GLU A 125 6.83 -69.15 -23.30
N ASN A 126 5.90 -69.14 -24.24
CA ASN A 126 4.74 -70.04 -24.31
C ASN A 126 4.18 -69.98 -25.74
N ALA A 127 5.04 -70.37 -26.68
CA ALA A 127 4.67 -70.77 -28.03
C ALA A 127 5.67 -71.85 -28.45
N ALA A 128 5.47 -73.04 -27.86
CA ALA A 128 5.96 -74.31 -28.34
C ALA A 128 4.77 -75.25 -28.47
#